data_AF-N8W6E9-F1
#
_entry.id   AF-N8W6E9-F1
#
_cell.length_a   1.000
_cell.length_b   1.000
_cell.length_c   1.000
_cell.angle_alpha   90.00
_cell.angle_beta   90.00
_cell.angle_gamma   90.00
#
_symmetry.space_group_name_H-M   'P 1'
#
loop_
_entity.id
_entity.type
_entity.pdbx_description
1 polymer ?
#
loop_
_entity_poly.entity_id
_entity_poly.type
_entity_poly.pdbx_seq_one_letter_code
_entity_poly.pdbx_strand_id
1 'polypeptide(L)'
;MVISQIKTSLDQEYDLFTQSQSYQLYKNSEIPLKALFFSEALKSLKYPHSHLIPLGGGIYKFMNFNNFELDVNLFDTPQFKNKTGFINWISDTLHKNIYSQ
;
A
#
# COMPACT_ATOMS: atom_id res chain seq x y z
N MET A 1 3.10 14.65 6.49
CA MET A 1 4.05 14.49 5.36
C MET A 1 3.38 15.07 4.13
N VAL A 2 4.09 15.81 3.27
CA VAL A 2 3.44 16.39 2.07
C VAL A 2 3.21 15.29 1.04
N ILE A 3 2.09 15.34 0.30
CA ILE A 3 1.71 14.32 -0.68
C ILE A 3 2.79 14.00 -1.72
N SER A 4 3.61 14.99 -2.10
CA SER A 4 4.75 14.80 -3.01
C SER A 4 5.82 13.87 -2.44
N GLN A 5 6.10 13.96 -1.14
CA GLN A 5 7.07 13.09 -0.48
C GLN A 5 6.55 11.65 -0.38
N ILE A 6 5.25 11.49 -0.11
CA ILE A 6 4.58 10.17 -0.09
C ILE A 6 4.69 9.52 -1.47
N LYS A 7 4.36 10.26 -2.54
CA LYS A 7 4.47 9.78 -3.93
C LYS A 7 5.87 9.32 -4.26
N THR A 8 6.90 10.13 -3.95
CA THR A 8 8.29 9.78 -4.23
C THR A 8 8.72 8.51 -3.49
N SER A 9 8.39 8.38 -2.20
CA SER A 9 8.74 7.19 -1.42
C SER A 9 8.04 5.93 -1.94
N LEU A 10 6.76 6.04 -2.31
CA LEU A 10 6.01 4.92 -2.88
C LEU A 10 6.50 4.52 -4.27
N ASP A 11 6.92 5.48 -5.08
CA ASP A 11 7.49 5.22 -6.41
C ASP A 11 8.80 4.42 -6.31
N GLN A 12 9.68 4.81 -5.38
CA GLN A 12 10.92 4.09 -5.07
C GLN A 12 10.64 2.69 -4.52
N GLU A 13 9.69 2.56 -3.59
CA GLU A 13 9.31 1.27 -3.03
C GLU A 13 8.73 0.34 -4.11
N TYR A 14 7.98 0.87 -5.08
CA TYR A 14 7.44 0.06 -6.17
C TYR A 14 8.56 -0.55 -7.02
N ASP A 15 9.58 0.24 -7.34
CA ASP A 15 10.72 -0.24 -8.13
C ASP A 15 11.55 -1.28 -7.37
N LEU A 16 11.69 -1.14 -6.05
CA LEU A 16 12.34 -2.15 -5.20
C LEU A 16 11.47 -3.41 -5.07
N PHE A 17 10.18 -3.25 -4.82
CA PHE A 17 9.24 -4.34 -4.62
C PHE A 17 9.14 -5.23 -5.86
N THR A 18 9.08 -4.66 -7.06
CA THR A 18 9.01 -5.43 -8.32
C THR A 18 10.24 -6.31 -8.57
N GLN A 19 11.37 -6.01 -7.91
CA GLN A 19 12.59 -6.81 -7.94
C GLN A 19 12.65 -7.87 -6.82
N SER A 20 11.74 -7.80 -5.84
CA SER A 20 11.73 -8.67 -4.68
C SER A 20 11.25 -10.10 -5.00
N GLN A 21 11.65 -11.06 -4.16
CA GLN A 21 11.12 -12.42 -4.20
C GLN A 21 9.61 -12.45 -3.95
N SER A 22 9.11 -11.59 -3.05
CA SER A 22 7.67 -11.45 -2.77
C SER A 22 6.89 -11.12 -4.04
N TYR A 23 7.37 -10.18 -4.86
CA TYR A 23 6.72 -9.90 -6.14
C TYR A 23 6.68 -11.13 -7.05
N GLN A 24 7.79 -11.86 -7.18
CA GLN A 24 7.84 -13.05 -8.05
C GLN A 24 6.86 -14.15 -7.63
N LEU A 25 6.64 -14.32 -6.32
CA LEU A 25 5.70 -15.30 -5.77
C LEU A 25 4.23 -14.93 -6.04
N TYR A 26 3.92 -13.64 -6.05
CA TYR A 26 2.52 -13.16 -6.09
C TYR A 26 2.14 -12.40 -7.37
N LYS A 27 3.04 -12.25 -8.36
CA LYS A 27 2.80 -11.48 -9.60
C LYS A 27 1.57 -11.88 -10.41
N ASN A 28 1.08 -13.11 -10.24
CA ASN A 28 -0.11 -13.63 -10.92
C ASN A 28 -1.40 -13.45 -10.10
N SER A 29 -1.31 -12.90 -8.89
CA SER A 29 -2.40 -12.76 -7.94
C SER A 29 -2.55 -11.29 -7.55
N GLU A 30 -3.35 -10.56 -8.34
CA GLU A 30 -3.49 -9.10 -8.25
C GLU A 30 -3.77 -8.59 -6.83
N ILE A 31 -4.78 -9.14 -6.15
CA ILE A 31 -5.18 -8.68 -4.81
C ILE A 31 -4.09 -8.96 -3.77
N PRO A 32 -3.58 -10.19 -3.63
CA PRO A 32 -2.42 -10.46 -2.76
C PRO A 32 -1.21 -9.57 -3.06
N LEU A 33 -0.90 -9.33 -4.34
CA LEU A 33 0.24 -8.51 -4.76
C LEU A 33 0.08 -7.06 -4.29
N LYS A 34 -1.09 -6.45 -4.53
CA LYS A 34 -1.43 -5.12 -4.05
C LYS A 34 -1.32 -5.03 -2.53
N ALA A 35 -1.81 -6.04 -1.82
CA ALA A 35 -1.83 -6.05 -0.36
C ALA A 35 -0.41 -6.17 0.23
N LEU A 36 0.43 -7.00 -0.38
CA LEU A 36 1.85 -7.12 -0.03
C LEU A 36 2.60 -5.82 -0.27
N PHE A 37 2.44 -5.22 -1.45
CA PHE A 37 3.07 -3.93 -1.74
C PHE A 37 2.63 -2.85 -0.74
N PHE A 38 1.33 -2.74 -0.47
CA PHE A 38 0.81 -1.74 0.45
C PHE A 38 1.37 -1.94 1.87
N SER A 39 1.56 -3.19 2.30
CA SER A 39 2.22 -3.52 3.58
C SER A 39 3.68 -3.05 3.61
N GLU A 40 4.48 -3.34 2.58
CA GLU A 40 5.87 -2.89 2.50
C GLU A 40 5.98 -1.36 2.41
N ALA A 41 5.12 -0.73 1.61
CA ALA A 41 5.00 0.71 1.50
C ALA A 41 4.76 1.41 2.85
N LEU A 42 3.87 0.87 3.69
CA LEU A 42 3.61 1.43 5.02
C LEU A 42 4.85 1.32 5.92
N LYS A 43 5.58 0.21 5.88
CA LYS A 43 6.84 0.06 6.64
C LYS A 43 7.86 1.12 6.23
N SER A 44 8.03 1.34 4.93
CA SER A 44 8.94 2.37 4.38
C SER A 44 8.51 3.80 4.73
N LEU A 45 7.21 4.04 4.94
CA LEU A 45 6.64 5.34 5.33
C LEU A 45 6.62 5.60 6.85
N LYS A 46 7.41 4.86 7.64
CA LYS A 46 7.51 4.94 9.12
C LYS A 46 6.33 4.35 9.89
N TYR A 47 5.61 3.40 9.29
CA TYR A 47 4.64 2.54 9.99
C TYR A 47 5.16 1.08 10.03
N PRO A 48 6.36 0.81 10.61
CA PRO A 48 7.02 -0.49 10.51
C PRO A 48 6.27 -1.63 11.23
N HIS A 49 5.41 -1.28 12.18
CA HIS A 49 4.61 -2.23 12.94
C HIS A 49 3.15 -2.28 12.43
N SER A 50 2.92 -1.90 11.16
CA SER A 50 1.61 -2.06 10.54
C SER A 50 1.32 -3.53 10.25
N HIS A 51 0.14 -3.99 10.64
CA HIS A 51 -0.43 -5.28 10.30
C HIS A 51 -1.52 -5.13 9.25
N LEU A 52 -1.58 -6.12 8.37
CA LEU A 52 -2.60 -6.25 7.34
C LEU A 52 -3.53 -7.41 7.72
N ILE A 53 -4.80 -7.12 7.98
CA ILE A 53 -5.81 -8.13 8.31
C ILE A 53 -6.80 -8.24 7.15
N PRO A 54 -6.90 -9.41 6.48
CA PRO A 54 -7.92 -9.61 5.46
C PRO A 54 -9.31 -9.64 6.10
N LEU A 55 -10.22 -8.82 5.60
CA LEU A 55 -11.63 -8.80 6.01
C LEU A 55 -12.54 -9.60 5.04
N GLY A 56 -11.99 -10.05 3.91
CA GLY A 56 -12.70 -10.77 2.85
C GLY A 56 -13.03 -9.87 1.65
N GLY A 57 -13.29 -10.49 0.50
CA GLY A 57 -13.71 -9.76 -0.72
C GLY A 57 -12.69 -8.76 -1.30
N GLY A 58 -11.41 -8.86 -0.92
CA GLY A 58 -10.37 -7.89 -1.31
C GLY A 58 -10.29 -6.66 -0.40
N ILE A 59 -11.05 -6.65 0.70
CA ILE A 59 -10.98 -5.63 1.74
C ILE A 59 -9.96 -6.05 2.80
N TYR A 60 -9.16 -5.10 3.23
CA TYR A 60 -8.14 -5.27 4.25
C TYR A 60 -8.22 -4.16 5.28
N LYS A 61 -8.08 -4.53 6.56
CA LYS A 61 -7.85 -3.58 7.65
C LYS A 61 -6.36 -3.46 7.89
N PHE A 62 -5.86 -2.24 7.82
CA PHE A 62 -4.51 -1.88 8.20
C PHE A 62 -4.51 -1.33 9.61
N MET A 63 -3.71 -1.93 10.48
CA MET A 63 -3.59 -1.53 11.88
C MET A 63 -2.14 -1.21 12.20
N ASN A 64 -1.85 -0.04 12.75
CA ASN A 64 -0.54 0.25 13.34
C ASN A 64 -0.66 0.42 14.85
N PHE A 65 0.39 0.05 15.59
CA PHE A 65 0.42 0.09 17.07
C PHE A 65 0.14 1.46 17.69
N ASN A 66 0.23 2.54 16.92
CA ASN A 66 -0.14 3.88 17.37
C ASN A 66 -1.65 4.16 17.22
N ASN A 67 -2.51 3.14 17.36
CA ASN A 67 -3.98 3.19 17.21
C ASN A 67 -4.49 3.72 15.86
N PHE A 68 -3.70 3.59 14.79
CA PHE A 68 -4.16 3.92 13.45
C PHE A 68 -4.82 2.70 12.81
N GLU A 69 -6.09 2.84 12.42
CA GLU A 69 -6.84 1.85 11.65
C GLU A 69 -7.27 2.45 10.31
N LEU A 70 -7.06 1.70 9.22
CA LEU A 70 -7.54 2.05 7.89
C LEU A 70 -8.08 0.83 7.18
N ASP A 71 -9.38 0.89 6.88
CA ASP A 71 -9.99 -0.08 5.98
C ASP A 71 -9.73 0.34 4.53
N VAL A 72 -9.19 -0.58 3.74
CA VAL A 72 -8.84 -0.38 2.34
C VAL A 72 -9.45 -1.48 1.51
N ASN A 73 -10.19 -1.08 0.48
CA ASN A 73 -10.68 -2.00 -0.54
C ASN A 73 -9.67 -2.06 -1.70
N LEU A 74 -8.94 -3.17 -1.83
CA LEU A 74 -7.97 -3.38 -2.91
C LEU A 74 -8.61 -3.90 -4.21
N PHE A 75 -9.90 -4.23 -4.18
CA PHE A 75 -10.66 -4.64 -5.35
C PHE A 75 -10.98 -3.45 -6.25
N ASP A 76 -11.39 -2.33 -5.67
CA ASP A 76 -11.78 -1.10 -6.38
C ASP A 76 -10.60 -0.12 -6.55
N THR A 77 -9.47 -0.63 -7.06
CA THR A 77 -8.26 0.17 -7.26
C THR A 77 -7.69 -0.02 -8.65
N PRO A 78 -6.88 0.93 -9.13
CA PRO A 78 -6.09 0.72 -10.33
C PRO A 78 -5.29 -0.58 -10.25
N GLN A 79 -5.06 -1.18 -11.41
CA GLN A 79 -4.25 -2.39 -11.52
C GLN A 79 -2.82 -2.12 -11.05
N PHE A 80 -2.20 -3.09 -10.39
CA PHE A 80 -0.83 -2.98 -9.87
C PHE A 80 0.15 -2.60 -10.98
N LYS A 81 0.03 -3.23 -12.16
CA LYS A 81 0.84 -2.93 -13.34
C LYS A 81 0.73 -1.49 -13.85
N ASN A 82 -0.36 -0.79 -13.54
CA ASN A 82 -0.48 0.64 -13.81
C ASN A 82 0.19 1.41 -12.65
N LYS A 83 1.53 1.44 -12.66
CA LYS A 83 2.35 2.07 -11.61
C LYS A 83 1.82 3.46 -11.25
N THR A 84 1.70 4.36 -12.24
CA THR A 84 1.26 5.74 -12.00
C THR A 84 -0.14 5.81 -11.38
N GLY A 85 -1.11 5.06 -11.91
CA GLY A 85 -2.47 5.05 -11.38
C GLY A 85 -2.52 4.51 -9.95
N PHE A 86 -1.83 3.40 -9.70
CA PHE A 86 -1.80 2.75 -8.40
C PHE A 86 -1.06 3.58 -7.34
N ILE A 87 0.11 4.13 -7.66
CA ILE A 87 0.85 5.01 -6.75
C ILE A 87 0.07 6.27 -6.42
N ASN A 88 -0.60 6.89 -7.39
CA ASN A 88 -1.45 8.05 -7.13
C ASN A 88 -2.59 7.69 -6.17
N TRP A 89 -3.30 6.60 -6.44
CA TRP A 89 -4.40 6.15 -5.58
C TRP A 89 -3.95 5.84 -4.15
N ILE A 90 -2.82 5.13 -3.96
CA ILE A 90 -2.27 4.87 -2.62
C ILE A 90 -1.88 6.18 -1.95
N SER A 91 -1.16 7.07 -2.65
CA SER A 91 -0.68 8.33 -2.08
C SER A 91 -1.83 9.19 -1.59
N ASP A 92 -2.90 9.30 -2.38
CA ASP A 92 -4.09 10.07 -2.02
C ASP A 92 -4.80 9.43 -0.82
N THR A 93 -4.91 8.10 -0.79
CA THR A 93 -5.49 7.33 0.33
C THR A 93 -4.71 7.54 1.62
N LEU A 94 -3.38 7.42 1.58
CA LEU A 94 -2.53 7.62 2.75
C LEU A 94 -2.53 9.10 3.19
N HIS A 95 -2.43 10.04 2.24
CA HIS A 95 -2.46 11.46 2.57
C HIS A 95 -3.77 11.85 3.26
N LYS A 96 -4.92 11.42 2.72
CA LYS A 96 -6.25 11.72 3.27
C LYS A 96 -6.46 11.13 4.66
N ASN A 97 -6.07 9.87 4.86
CA ASN A 97 -6.43 9.13 6.08
C ASN A 97 -5.37 9.18 7.18
N ILE A 98 -4.11 9.47 6.84
CA ILE A 98 -2.97 9.41 7.78
C ILE A 98 -2.39 10.78 8.07
N TYR A 99 -2.12 11.56 7.02
CA TYR A 99 -1.31 12.77 7.13
C TYR A 99 -2.10 14.08 7.10
N SER A 100 -3.40 14.00 6.82
CA SER A 100 -4.34 15.12 6.83
C SER A 100 -5.21 15.18 8.10
N GLN A 101 -4.86 14.42 9.14
CA GLN A 101 -5.46 14.54 10.47
C GLN A 101 -4.79 15.62 11.30
#